data_AF-C3XHN4-F1
#
_entry.id   AF-C3XHN4-F1
#
_cell.length_a   1.000
_cell.length_b   1.000
_cell.length_c   1.000
_cell.angle_alpha   90.00
_cell.angle_beta   90.00
_cell.angle_gamma   90.00
#
_symmetry.space_group_name_H-M   'P 1'
#
loop_
_entity.id
_entity.type
_entity.pdbx_description
1 polymer ?
#
loop_
_entity_poly.entity_id
_entity_poly.type
_entity_poly.pdbx_seq_one_letter_code
_entity_poly.pdbx_strand_id
1 'polypeptide(L)'
;MESCNTESSLDLPLESLSLQPFLQSLHKEQWQEVRLGEVAEITSSKRIFYSEYVEYGIPFYRSKEIIEFSKGNNPQNELFIDENKYNDIANKFGVPQANDILLTSVGTLGIPYLVPKDKKFYFKDGNLTWFKNFKNITSLFLFLLV
;
A
#
# COMPACT_ATOMS: atom_id res chain seq x y z
N MET A 1 -4.44 45.72 23.38
CA MET A 1 -4.61 44.26 23.49
C MET A 1 -4.16 43.69 22.16
N GLU A 2 -2.87 43.37 22.05
CA GLU A 2 -2.35 42.65 20.89
C GLU A 2 -2.74 41.18 21.05
N SER A 3 -3.53 40.68 20.11
CA SER A 3 -3.86 39.26 20.01
C SER A 3 -2.63 38.51 19.52
N CYS A 4 -2.03 37.73 20.40
CA CYS A 4 -0.99 36.75 20.08
C CYS A 4 -1.64 35.61 19.28
N ASN A 5 -1.56 35.67 17.95
CA ASN A 5 -1.85 34.53 17.10
C ASN A 5 -0.70 33.55 17.24
N THR A 6 -0.92 32.49 18.02
CA THR A 6 -0.05 31.32 18.04
C THR A 6 -0.44 30.48 16.82
N GLU A 7 0.31 30.62 15.73
CA GLU A 7 0.24 29.63 14.66
C GLU A 7 0.68 28.27 15.24
N SER A 8 -0.22 27.30 15.17
CA SER A 8 0.02 25.93 15.58
C SER A 8 1.11 25.33 14.70
N SER A 9 2.12 24.70 15.30
CA SER A 9 3.24 24.04 14.62
C SER A 9 2.83 22.85 13.72
N LEU A 10 1.54 22.58 13.58
CA LEU A 10 0.97 21.48 12.80
C LEU A 10 0.56 21.89 11.38
N ASP A 11 0.59 23.18 11.03
CA ASP A 11 0.15 23.70 9.72
C ASP A 11 1.31 24.04 8.76
N LEU A 12 2.53 23.71 9.14
CA LEU A 12 3.71 23.94 8.30
C LEU A 12 3.76 22.92 7.15
N PRO A 13 3.92 23.35 5.87
CA PRO A 13 4.11 22.45 4.74
C PRO A 13 5.26 21.49 5.02
N LEU A 14 5.13 20.21 4.65
CA LEU A 14 6.19 19.20 4.85
C LEU A 14 7.55 19.64 4.26
N GLU A 15 7.51 20.52 3.27
CA GLU A 15 8.65 21.16 2.60
C GLU A 15 9.42 22.16 3.49
N SER A 16 8.83 22.66 4.58
CA SER A 16 9.48 23.63 5.47
C SER A 16 10.34 22.99 6.57
N LEU A 17 10.24 21.68 6.80
CA LEU A 17 11.26 20.96 7.56
C LEU A 17 12.42 20.66 6.61
N SER A 18 13.51 21.43 6.73
CA SER A 18 14.75 21.11 6.04
C SER A 18 15.22 19.72 6.49
N LEU A 19 15.02 18.71 5.65
CA LEU A 19 15.51 17.36 5.87
C LEU A 19 17.02 17.25 5.61
N GLN A 20 17.67 18.30 5.09
CA GLN A 20 19.10 18.27 4.77
C GLN A 20 19.99 17.90 5.95
N PRO A 21 19.82 18.45 7.17
CA PRO A 21 20.64 18.06 8.31
C PRO A 21 20.42 16.59 8.70
N PHE A 22 19.19 16.08 8.58
CA PHE A 22 18.89 14.66 8.79
C PHE A 22 19.54 13.78 7.72
N LEU A 23 19.39 14.12 6.44
CA LEU A 23 20.00 13.38 5.34
C LEU A 23 21.54 13.41 5.36
N GLN A 24 22.13 14.48 5.89
CA GLN A 24 23.57 14.61 6.12
C GLN A 24 24.03 13.87 7.39
N SER A 25 23.16 13.69 8.39
CA SER A 25 23.48 12.88 9.57
C SER A 25 23.35 11.38 9.33
N LEU A 26 22.68 10.96 8.24
CA LEU A 26 22.68 9.56 7.81
C LEU A 26 24.11 9.15 7.42
N HIS A 27 24.67 8.18 8.14
CA HIS A 27 25.95 7.56 7.81
C HIS A 27 25.82 6.66 6.57
N LYS A 28 25.85 7.28 5.38
CA LYS A 28 25.67 6.59 4.08
C LYS A 28 26.65 5.44 3.86
N GLU A 29 27.85 5.55 4.44
CA GLU A 29 28.89 4.50 4.39
C GLU A 29 28.43 3.17 5.03
N GLN A 30 27.39 3.19 5.87
CA GLN A 30 26.83 2.00 6.51
C GLN A 30 25.69 1.36 5.71
N TRP A 31 25.25 1.98 4.61
CA TRP A 31 24.16 1.46 3.79
C TRP A 31 24.63 0.26 2.97
N GLN A 32 23.76 -0.74 2.88
CA GLN A 32 23.99 -1.92 2.07
C GLN A 32 22.96 -1.95 0.94
N GLU A 33 23.45 -2.15 -0.29
CA GLU A 33 22.58 -2.47 -1.40
C GLU A 33 22.11 -3.91 -1.26
N VAL A 34 20.79 -4.10 -1.31
CA VAL A 34 20.14 -5.42 -1.21
C VAL A 34 19.14 -5.55 -2.34
N ARG A 35 18.86 -6.79 -2.75
CA ARG A 35 17.76 -7.03 -3.70
C ARG A 35 16.44 -6.95 -2.95
N LEU A 36 15.42 -6.39 -3.59
CA LEU A 36 14.10 -6.29 -2.95
C LEU A 36 13.56 -7.65 -2.47
N GLY A 37 13.80 -8.72 -3.23
CA GLY A 37 13.42 -10.09 -2.87
C GLY A 37 14.18 -10.69 -1.66
N GLU A 38 15.27 -10.06 -1.20
CA GLU A 38 16.00 -10.48 0.01
C GLU A 38 15.32 -9.95 1.28
N VAL A 39 14.63 -8.81 1.18
CA VAL A 39 14.02 -8.08 2.29
C VAL A 39 12.49 -8.09 2.29
N ALA A 40 11.87 -8.57 1.21
CA ALA A 40 10.42 -8.74 1.10
C ALA A 40 10.06 -9.93 0.20
N GLU A 41 8.94 -10.59 0.48
CA GLU A 41 8.33 -11.51 -0.47
C GLU A 41 7.59 -10.71 -1.54
N ILE A 42 7.95 -10.90 -2.81
CA ILE A 42 7.32 -10.27 -3.97
C ILE A 42 6.45 -11.33 -4.67
N THR A 43 5.14 -11.10 -4.72
CA THR A 43 4.19 -12.09 -5.25
C THR A 43 2.95 -11.44 -5.88
N SER A 44 1.94 -12.23 -6.22
CA SER A 44 0.63 -11.77 -6.66
C SER A 44 -0.48 -12.56 -5.96
N SER A 45 -1.74 -12.16 -6.14
CA SER A 45 -2.89 -12.87 -5.58
C SER A 45 -3.19 -14.17 -6.34
N LYS A 46 -3.93 -15.08 -5.69
CA LYS A 46 -4.63 -16.15 -6.39
C LYS A 46 -5.67 -15.55 -7.34
N ARG A 47 -5.64 -15.99 -8.61
CA ARG A 47 -6.60 -15.59 -9.65
C ARG A 47 -8.05 -15.82 -9.24
N ILE A 48 -8.89 -14.82 -9.51
CA ILE A 48 -10.35 -14.86 -9.47
C ILE A 48 -10.87 -14.60 -10.87
N PHE A 49 -11.73 -15.48 -11.36
CA PHE A 49 -12.34 -15.36 -12.68
C PHE A 49 -13.55 -14.43 -12.66
N TYR A 50 -13.87 -13.83 -13.81
CA TYR A 50 -15.01 -12.92 -13.95
C TYR A 50 -16.34 -13.55 -13.52
N SER A 51 -16.53 -14.84 -13.79
CA SER A 51 -17.72 -15.60 -13.38
C SER A 51 -17.85 -15.80 -11.87
N GLU A 52 -16.80 -15.51 -11.09
CA GLU A 52 -16.80 -15.58 -9.64
C GLU A 52 -17.12 -14.23 -8.98
N TYR A 53 -17.35 -13.19 -9.78
CA TYR A 53 -17.75 -11.88 -9.27
C TYR A 53 -19.22 -11.92 -8.82
N VAL A 54 -19.51 -11.22 -7.74
CA VAL A 54 -20.85 -11.08 -7.17
C VAL A 54 -21.24 -9.61 -7.08
N GLU A 55 -22.54 -9.35 -6.93
CA GLU A 55 -23.07 -7.99 -6.83
C GLU A 55 -22.67 -7.29 -5.52
N TYR A 56 -22.54 -8.06 -4.43
CA TYR A 56 -22.17 -7.58 -3.09
C TYR A 56 -21.33 -8.62 -2.36
N GLY A 57 -20.37 -8.17 -1.56
CA GLY A 57 -19.47 -9.04 -0.79
C GLY A 57 -18.18 -8.34 -0.38
N ILE A 58 -17.07 -9.07 -0.42
CA ILE A 58 -15.75 -8.51 -0.13
C ILE A 58 -15.26 -7.68 -1.32
N PRO A 59 -14.82 -6.41 -1.11
CA PRO A 59 -14.31 -5.57 -2.19
C PRO A 59 -13.13 -6.23 -2.93
N PHE A 60 -13.15 -6.13 -4.27
CA PHE A 60 -12.14 -6.69 -5.14
C PHE A 60 -11.42 -5.60 -5.94
N TYR A 61 -10.24 -5.22 -5.47
CA TYR A 61 -9.48 -4.10 -6.02
C TYR A 61 -8.66 -4.46 -7.25
N ARG A 62 -8.62 -3.52 -8.18
CA ARG A 62 -7.74 -3.47 -9.35
C ARG A 62 -6.79 -2.28 -9.19
N SER A 63 -5.96 -2.04 -10.20
CA SER A 63 -5.10 -0.85 -10.26
C SER A 63 -5.89 0.45 -10.18
N LYS A 64 -7.11 0.49 -10.75
CA LYS A 64 -8.02 1.66 -10.69
C LYS A 64 -8.24 2.13 -9.25
N GLU A 65 -8.64 1.22 -8.36
CA GLU A 65 -8.96 1.60 -6.98
C GLU A 65 -7.71 2.08 -6.22
N ILE A 66 -6.56 1.44 -6.44
CA ILE A 66 -5.27 1.87 -5.85
C ILE A 66 -4.87 3.28 -6.32
N ILE A 67 -4.98 3.56 -7.62
CA ILE A 67 -4.66 4.86 -8.22
C ILE A 67 -5.58 5.96 -7.67
N GLU A 68 -6.84 5.66 -7.40
CA GLU A 68 -7.76 6.64 -6.81
C GLU A 68 -7.45 6.87 -5.32
N PHE A 69 -7.12 5.83 -4.55
CA PHE A 69 -6.67 6.00 -3.17
C PHE A 69 -5.40 6.88 -3.08
N SER A 70 -4.44 6.74 -4.00
CA SER A 70 -3.23 7.56 -3.99
C SER A 70 -3.47 9.04 -4.28
N LYS A 71 -4.61 9.38 -4.89
CA LYS A 71 -5.06 10.77 -5.13
C LYS A 71 -5.84 11.36 -3.94
N GLY A 72 -6.03 10.59 -2.87
CA GLY A 72 -6.90 10.96 -1.75
C GLY A 72 -8.38 10.73 -2.01
N ASN A 73 -8.75 10.06 -3.11
CA ASN A 73 -10.13 9.74 -3.41
C ASN A 73 -10.57 8.45 -2.71
N ASN A 74 -11.87 8.31 -2.47
CA ASN A 74 -12.48 7.07 -2.01
C ASN A 74 -13.37 6.49 -3.12
N PRO A 75 -12.82 5.71 -4.06
CA PRO A 75 -13.57 5.17 -5.19
C PRO A 75 -14.70 4.27 -4.68
N GLN A 76 -15.88 4.39 -5.31
CA GLN A 76 -16.90 3.36 -5.15
C GLN A 76 -16.40 2.06 -5.80
N ASN A 77 -16.42 1.00 -5.02
CA ASN A 77 -15.96 -0.31 -5.48
C ASN A 77 -17.08 -0.99 -6.28
N GLU A 78 -16.79 -1.37 -7.52
CA GLU A 78 -17.75 -1.95 -8.47
C GLU A 78 -17.70 -3.48 -8.49
N LEU A 79 -16.62 -4.09 -7.99
CA LEU A 79 -16.35 -5.53 -8.12
C LEU A 79 -16.22 -6.18 -6.76
N PHE A 80 -16.94 -7.27 -6.54
CA PHE A 80 -16.93 -8.00 -5.27
C PHE A 80 -16.71 -9.48 -5.49
N ILE A 81 -16.20 -10.14 -4.46
CA ILE A 81 -16.17 -11.61 -4.36
C ILE A 81 -16.96 -12.06 -3.15
N ASP A 82 -17.51 -13.29 -3.24
CA ASP A 82 -18.24 -13.91 -2.14
C ASP A 82 -17.37 -14.06 -0.88
N GLU A 83 -17.97 -13.94 0.31
CA GLU A 83 -17.24 -14.04 1.57
C GLU A 83 -16.68 -15.44 1.82
N ASN A 84 -17.37 -16.51 1.42
CA ASN A 84 -16.84 -17.87 1.55
C ASN A 84 -15.62 -18.06 0.65
N LYS A 85 -15.66 -17.52 -0.57
CA LYS A 85 -14.51 -17.52 -1.49
C LYS A 85 -13.31 -16.80 -0.87
N TYR A 86 -13.54 -15.63 -0.27
CA TYR A 86 -12.49 -14.89 0.44
C TYR A 86 -11.90 -15.72 1.57
N ASN A 87 -12.75 -16.32 2.42
CA ASN A 87 -12.30 -17.13 3.55
C ASN A 87 -11.51 -18.36 3.10
N ASP A 88 -11.94 -19.05 2.03
CA ASP A 88 -11.21 -20.16 1.43
C ASP A 88 -9.81 -19.76 0.95
N ILE A 89 -9.70 -18.58 0.34
CA ILE A 89 -8.43 -18.03 -0.12
C ILE A 89 -7.55 -17.64 1.07
N ALA A 90 -8.11 -16.96 2.06
CA ALA A 90 -7.41 -16.57 3.28
C ALA A 90 -6.76 -17.79 3.96
N ASN A 91 -7.49 -18.89 4.04
CA ASN A 91 -7.00 -20.13 4.65
C ASN A 91 -5.91 -20.85 3.84
N LYS A 92 -5.90 -20.72 2.50
CA LYS A 92 -5.04 -21.51 1.60
C LYS A 92 -3.85 -20.74 1.03
N PHE A 93 -4.05 -19.47 0.70
CA PHE A 93 -3.10 -18.64 -0.06
C PHE A 93 -2.75 -17.34 0.67
N GLY A 94 -3.51 -17.00 1.71
CA GLY A 94 -3.43 -15.71 2.39
C GLY A 94 -4.16 -14.60 1.63
N VAL A 95 -4.32 -13.48 2.31
CA VAL A 95 -5.02 -12.26 1.86
C VAL A 95 -4.22 -11.04 2.34
N PRO A 96 -4.36 -9.86 1.70
CA PRO A 96 -3.67 -8.65 2.14
C PRO A 96 -3.82 -8.42 3.64
N GLN A 97 -2.70 -8.17 4.32
CA GLN A 97 -2.65 -7.84 5.73
C GLN A 97 -2.24 -6.37 5.92
N ALA A 98 -2.56 -5.82 7.09
CA ALA A 98 -2.09 -4.49 7.47
C ALA A 98 -0.56 -4.40 7.31
N ASN A 99 -0.09 -3.28 6.75
CA ASN A 99 1.31 -2.99 6.43
C ASN A 99 1.90 -3.75 5.23
N ASP A 100 1.15 -4.61 4.54
CA ASP A 100 1.55 -5.07 3.21
C ASP A 100 1.56 -3.88 2.22
N ILE A 101 2.26 -4.04 1.10
CA ILE A 101 2.26 -3.05 0.02
C ILE A 101 1.69 -3.70 -1.24
N LEU A 102 0.76 -3.01 -1.89
CA LEU A 102 0.32 -3.32 -3.25
C LEU A 102 0.90 -2.28 -4.20
N LEU A 103 1.53 -2.72 -5.29
CA LEU A 103 2.10 -1.84 -6.31
C LEU A 103 1.38 -2.07 -7.63
N THR A 104 0.95 -1.00 -8.30
CA THR A 104 0.25 -1.14 -9.58
C THR A 104 1.16 -1.67 -10.69
N SER A 105 0.66 -2.65 -11.43
CA SER A 105 1.34 -3.32 -12.55
C SER A 105 0.60 -3.18 -13.89
N VAL A 106 -0.57 -2.53 -13.88
CA VAL A 106 -1.39 -2.20 -15.06
C VAL A 106 -1.95 -0.78 -14.90
N GLY A 107 -2.19 -0.09 -16.00
CA GLY A 107 -2.58 1.33 -16.00
C GLY A 107 -1.38 2.21 -15.69
N THR A 108 -1.51 3.12 -14.72
CA THR A 108 -0.35 3.84 -14.19
C THR A 108 0.48 2.88 -13.33
N LEU A 109 1.70 2.58 -13.77
CA LEU A 109 2.60 1.65 -13.10
C LEU A 109 3.28 2.29 -11.88
N GLY A 110 3.60 1.49 -10.88
CA GLY A 110 4.44 1.93 -9.76
C GLY A 110 3.74 2.83 -8.75
N ILE A 111 2.41 2.80 -8.66
CA ILE A 111 1.67 3.50 -7.60
C ILE A 111 1.55 2.57 -6.39
N PRO A 112 2.16 2.90 -5.24
CA PRO A 112 2.09 2.06 -4.07
C PRO A 112 0.84 2.32 -3.23
N TYR A 113 0.40 1.27 -2.54
CA TYR A 113 -0.65 1.31 -1.56
C TYR A 113 -0.22 0.53 -0.32
N LEU A 114 -0.01 1.25 0.78
CA LEU A 114 0.19 0.65 2.09
C LEU A 114 -1.15 0.20 2.65
N VAL A 115 -1.30 -1.10 2.89
CA VAL A 115 -2.57 -1.67 3.35
C VAL A 115 -2.87 -1.17 4.76
N PRO A 116 -3.98 -0.43 4.97
CA PRO A 116 -4.33 0.11 6.27
C PRO A 116 -4.81 -1.00 7.22
N LYS A 117 -4.76 -0.71 8.52
CA LYS A 117 -5.38 -1.57 9.53
C LYS A 117 -6.90 -1.68 9.28
N ASP A 118 -7.45 -2.82 9.64
CA ASP A 118 -8.90 -3.10 9.65
C ASP A 118 -9.61 -3.03 8.29
N LYS A 119 -8.88 -3.12 7.17
CA LYS A 119 -9.48 -3.13 5.83
C LYS A 119 -9.52 -4.55 5.24
N LYS A 120 -10.73 -5.09 5.12
CA LYS A 120 -11.00 -6.39 4.50
C LYS A 120 -11.30 -6.22 3.01
N PHE A 121 -10.40 -6.70 2.15
CA PHE A 121 -10.56 -6.69 0.70
C PHE A 121 -9.67 -7.76 0.07
N TYR A 122 -9.88 -8.05 -1.21
CA TYR A 122 -8.99 -8.85 -2.03
C TYR A 122 -8.66 -8.14 -3.34
N PHE A 123 -7.75 -8.67 -4.16
CA PHE A 123 -7.28 -7.93 -5.34
C PHE A 123 -6.95 -8.80 -6.55
N LYS A 124 -7.00 -8.17 -7.73
CA LYS A 124 -6.84 -8.82 -9.02
C LYS A 124 -5.39 -9.17 -9.34
N ASP A 125 -5.18 -10.43 -9.69
CA ASP A 125 -3.88 -10.93 -10.14
C ASP A 125 -3.42 -10.20 -11.41
N GLY A 126 -2.10 -9.97 -11.51
CA GLY A 126 -1.47 -9.26 -12.63
C GLY A 126 -1.76 -7.76 -12.70
N ASN A 127 -2.79 -7.24 -12.04
CA ASN A 127 -3.03 -5.79 -11.92
C ASN A 127 -2.17 -5.16 -10.83
N LEU A 128 -1.94 -5.90 -9.75
CA LEU A 128 -1.13 -5.46 -8.61
C LEU A 128 -0.07 -6.51 -8.29
N THR A 129 1.12 -6.03 -7.94
CA THR A 129 2.18 -6.82 -7.28
C THR A 129 2.07 -6.62 -5.78
N TRP A 130 2.26 -7.70 -5.01
CA TRP A 130 2.08 -7.72 -3.57
C TRP A 130 3.43 -7.94 -2.88
N PHE A 131 3.81 -6.98 -2.04
CA PHE A 131 4.98 -7.09 -1.17
C PHE A 131 4.53 -7.36 0.25
N LYS A 132 5.06 -8.42 0.85
CA LYS A 132 4.74 -8.85 2.22
C LYS A 132 5.93 -9.51 2.91
N ASN A 133 5.76 -9.94 4.15
CA ASN A 133 6.78 -10.69 4.90
C ASN A 133 8.14 -9.99 4.95
N PHE A 134 8.11 -8.69 5.27
CA PHE A 134 9.29 -7.83 5.33
C PHE A 134 10.30 -8.32 6.38
N LYS A 135 11.60 -8.29 6.03
CA LYS A 135 12.71 -8.71 6.87
C LYS A 135 13.73 -7.58 6.98
N ASN A 136 14.08 -7.21 8.21
CA ASN A 136 15.10 -6.19 8.50
C ASN A 136 14.82 -4.81 7.88
N ILE A 137 13.59 -4.57 7.40
CA ILE A 137 13.11 -3.29 6.87
C ILE A 137 11.68 -3.05 7.36
N THR A 138 11.28 -1.78 7.45
CA THR A 138 9.88 -1.43 7.68
C THR A 138 9.16 -1.27 6.34
N SER A 139 7.89 -1.68 6.28
CA SER A 139 7.07 -1.47 5.07
C SER A 139 6.91 0.01 4.75
N LEU A 140 6.84 0.90 5.76
CA LEU A 140 6.79 2.34 5.55
C LEU A 140 8.05 2.87 4.85
N PHE A 141 9.23 2.39 5.24
CA PHE A 141 10.47 2.77 4.55
C PHE A 141 10.44 2.35 3.08
N LEU A 142 10.02 1.12 2.80
CA LEU A 142 9.91 0.64 1.43
C LEU A 142 8.84 1.40 0.64
N PHE A 143 7.68 1.68 1.23
CA PHE A 143 6.59 2.45 0.62
C PHE A 143 7.04 3.84 0.15
N LEU A 144 7.97 4.48 0.87
CA LEU A 144 8.52 5.78 0.48
C LEU A 144 9.55 5.70 -0.67
N LEU A 145 10.03 4.51 -1.00
CA LEU A 145 11.05 4.27 -2.04
C LEU A 145 10.49 3.75 -3.36
N VAL A 146 9.29 3.14 -3.33
CA VAL A 146 8.69 2.43 -4.46
C VAL A 146 7.59 3.22 -5.16
#